data_AF-A0A193GKN6-F1
#
_entry.id   AF-A0A193GKN6-F1
#
_cell.length_a   1.000
_cell.length_b   1.000
_cell.length_c   1.000
_cell.angle_alpha   90.00
_cell.angle_beta   90.00
_cell.angle_gamma   90.00
#
_symmetry.space_group_name_H-M   'P 1'
#
loop_
_entity.id
_entity.type
_entity.pdbx_description
1 polymer ?
#
loop_
_entity_poly.entity_id
_entity_poly.type
_entity_poly.pdbx_seq_one_letter_code
_entity_poly.pdbx_strand_id
1 'polypeptide(L)'
;MSEALTLERIESLFEGYGSAYYGREAITQTEHALQCAALAEQAGESAAMIAASLLHDVGHLVMAESALEDKRHQEVGARLLDDMLGENVVAPVRLHVPAKRYLCAVDSAYWSTLSQASKDSLALQGGPFTAQEVEAFERLPFFAEAVRLRKYDDMAKVPGAVTPPLRHYLGLLEAIAA
;
A
#
# COMPACT_ATOMS: atom_id res chain seq x y z
N MET A 1 17.91 15.84 -5.24
CA MET A 1 17.85 14.38 -5.48
C MET A 1 17.12 13.83 -4.28
N SER A 2 15.94 13.23 -4.47
CA SER A 2 15.26 12.57 -3.35
C SER A 2 16.09 11.33 -3.03
N GLU A 3 16.67 11.28 -1.83
CA GLU A 3 17.42 10.11 -1.39
C GLU A 3 16.50 8.88 -1.35
N ALA A 4 17.05 7.71 -1.70
CA ALA A 4 16.39 6.43 -1.53
C ALA A 4 15.98 6.22 -0.07
N LEU A 5 14.93 5.44 0.18
CA LEU A 5 14.54 5.11 1.55
C LEU A 5 15.57 4.16 2.17
N THR A 6 15.95 4.46 3.41
CA THR A 6 16.64 3.52 4.32
C THR A 6 15.66 3.05 5.40
N LEU A 7 16.04 2.03 6.18
CA LEU A 7 15.24 1.57 7.31
C LEU A 7 14.99 2.68 8.34
N GLU A 8 16.04 3.43 8.69
CA GLU A 8 15.95 4.55 9.64
C GLU A 8 15.01 5.64 9.13
N ARG A 9 15.01 5.86 7.80
CA ARG A 9 14.13 6.83 7.16
C ARG A 9 12.67 6.36 7.19
N ILE A 10 12.41 5.08 6.94
CA ILE A 10 11.07 4.50 7.04
C ILE A 10 10.55 4.65 8.48
N GLU A 11 11.35 4.30 9.48
CA GLU A 11 10.99 4.47 10.89
C GLU A 11 10.66 5.92 11.21
N SER A 12 11.53 6.86 10.83
CA SER A 12 11.33 8.30 11.05
C SER A 12 10.05 8.82 10.39
N LEU A 13 9.67 8.30 9.22
CA LEU A 13 8.43 8.69 8.53
C LEU A 13 7.20 8.22 9.29
N PHE A 14 7.20 6.99 9.80
CA PHE A 14 6.10 6.49 10.62
C PHE A 14 6.00 7.22 11.96
N GLU A 15 7.13 7.58 12.58
CA GLU A 15 7.14 8.38 13.82
C GLU A 15 6.63 9.81 13.61
N GLY A 16 7.08 10.47 12.54
CA GLY A 16 6.75 11.88 12.29
C GLY A 16 5.37 12.11 11.69
N TYR A 17 4.91 11.20 10.81
CA TYR A 17 3.71 11.40 10.00
C TYR A 17 2.66 10.29 10.16
N GLY A 18 3.03 9.17 10.78
CA GLY A 18 2.18 8.00 10.88
C GLY A 18 0.96 8.17 11.79
N SER A 19 0.97 9.14 12.72
CA SER A 19 -0.17 9.44 13.61
C SER A 19 -1.28 10.25 12.95
N ALA A 20 -1.10 10.72 11.71
CA ALA A 20 -2.15 11.40 10.97
C ALA A 20 -3.29 10.41 10.62
N TYR A 21 -4.52 10.91 10.56
CA TYR A 21 -5.67 10.09 10.15
C TYR A 21 -5.50 9.59 8.70
N TYR A 22 -5.90 8.34 8.48
CA TYR A 22 -5.94 7.72 7.18
C TYR A 22 -7.17 8.19 6.40
N GLY A 23 -7.01 9.29 5.64
CA GLY A 23 -8.10 9.90 4.88
C GLY A 23 -9.25 10.34 5.79
N ARG A 24 -10.41 9.69 5.65
CA ARG A 24 -11.59 9.91 6.52
C ARG A 24 -11.92 8.70 7.41
N GLU A 25 -11.01 7.73 7.48
CA GLU A 25 -11.17 6.56 8.32
C GLU A 25 -10.80 6.88 9.77
N ALA A 26 -11.41 6.16 10.72
CA ALA A 26 -11.17 6.32 12.16
C ALA A 26 -9.91 5.58 12.65
N ILE A 27 -8.87 5.56 11.82
CA ILE A 27 -7.55 4.98 12.11
C ILE A 27 -6.45 5.88 11.56
N THR A 28 -5.24 5.73 12.08
CA THR A 28 -4.03 6.43 11.64
C THR A 28 -3.34 5.73 10.46
N GLN A 29 -2.43 6.43 9.78
CA GLN A 29 -1.59 5.86 8.72
C GLN A 29 -0.78 4.65 9.24
N THR A 30 -0.20 4.74 10.44
CA THR A 30 0.52 3.63 11.05
C THR A 30 -0.40 2.45 11.35
N GLU A 31 -1.58 2.68 11.93
CA GLU A 31 -2.53 1.59 12.20
C GLU A 31 -2.96 0.88 10.93
N HIS A 32 -3.20 1.63 9.85
CA HIS A 32 -3.54 1.06 8.54
C HIS A 32 -2.41 0.17 8.01
N ALA A 33 -1.19 0.69 7.95
CA ALA A 33 -0.02 -0.06 7.47
C ALA A 33 0.22 -1.35 8.28
N LEU A 34 0.12 -1.28 9.61
CA LEU A 34 0.30 -2.44 10.48
C LEU A 34 -0.82 -3.49 10.29
N GLN A 35 -2.05 -3.05 10.06
CA GLN A 35 -3.16 -3.96 9.77
C GLN A 35 -2.97 -4.66 8.41
N CYS A 36 -2.54 -3.93 7.38
CA CYS A 36 -2.22 -4.54 6.08
C CYS A 36 -1.14 -5.62 6.22
N ALA A 37 -0.03 -5.30 6.89
CA ALA A 37 1.05 -6.24 7.12
C ALA A 37 0.60 -7.46 7.95
N ALA A 38 -0.21 -7.23 8.99
CA ALA A 38 -0.72 -8.31 9.83
C ALA A 38 -1.65 -9.27 9.06
N LEU A 39 -2.52 -8.72 8.20
CA LEU A 39 -3.41 -9.53 7.35
C LEU A 39 -2.64 -10.38 6.35
N ALA A 40 -1.59 -9.82 5.74
CA ALA A 40 -0.70 -10.57 4.85
C ALA A 40 0.05 -11.67 5.60
N GLU A 41 0.58 -11.37 6.80
CA GLU A 41 1.27 -12.35 7.65
C GLU A 41 0.33 -13.49 8.07
N GLN A 42 -0.90 -13.19 8.49
CA GLN A 42 -1.92 -14.18 8.85
C GLN A 42 -2.35 -15.04 7.65
N ALA A 43 -2.31 -14.49 6.44
CA ALA A 43 -2.57 -15.23 5.21
C ALA A 43 -1.41 -16.15 4.78
N GLY A 44 -0.28 -16.13 5.51
CA GLY A 44 0.90 -16.94 5.18
C GLY A 44 1.66 -16.42 3.96
N GLU A 45 1.55 -15.13 3.66
CA GLU A 45 2.26 -14.50 2.56
C GLU A 45 3.78 -14.49 2.78
N SER A 46 4.53 -14.34 1.69
CA SER A 46 5.99 -14.20 1.76
C SER A 46 6.42 -12.93 2.51
N ALA A 47 7.65 -12.90 3.03
CA ALA A 47 8.21 -11.71 3.66
C ALA A 47 8.14 -10.46 2.75
N ALA A 48 8.38 -10.64 1.44
CA ALA A 48 8.26 -9.56 0.47
C ALA A 48 6.82 -9.00 0.38
N MET A 49 5.80 -9.86 0.44
CA MET A 49 4.40 -9.43 0.43
C MET A 49 3.94 -8.79 1.74
N ILE A 50 4.49 -9.24 2.88
CA ILE A 50 4.26 -8.59 4.18
C ILE A 50 4.88 -7.18 4.15
N ALA A 51 6.11 -7.06 3.64
CA ALA A 51 6.78 -5.77 3.46
C ALA A 51 6.03 -4.85 2.49
N ALA A 52 5.56 -5.37 1.35
CA ALA A 52 4.76 -4.60 0.40
C ALA A 52 3.46 -4.11 1.05
N SER A 53 2.81 -4.95 1.86
CA SER A 53 1.61 -4.59 2.63
C SER A 53 1.85 -3.47 3.63
N LEU A 54 2.97 -3.51 4.36
CA LEU A 54 3.36 -2.43 5.26
C LEU A 54 3.62 -1.11 4.51
N LEU A 55 4.29 -1.18 3.35
CA LEU A 55 4.89 -0.02 2.71
C LEU A 55 4.08 0.55 1.52
N HIS A 56 2.96 -0.05 1.14
CA HIS A 56 2.20 0.36 -0.06
C HIS A 56 1.82 1.85 -0.08
N ASP A 57 1.55 2.41 1.10
CA ASP A 57 1.15 3.81 1.30
C ASP A 57 2.29 4.71 1.85
N VAL A 58 3.55 4.24 1.91
CA VAL A 58 4.69 5.04 2.40
C VAL A 58 4.87 6.36 1.62
N GLY A 59 4.43 6.39 0.37
CA GLY A 59 4.41 7.60 -0.45
C GLY A 59 3.57 8.74 0.16
N HIS A 60 2.50 8.44 0.92
CA HIS A 60 1.73 9.45 1.63
C HIS A 60 2.57 10.11 2.74
N LEU A 61 3.34 9.33 3.50
CA LEU A 61 4.18 9.85 4.59
C LEU A 61 5.27 10.78 4.03
N VAL A 62 5.91 10.39 2.93
CA VAL A 62 6.91 11.21 2.25
C VAL A 62 6.31 12.52 1.70
N MET A 63 5.13 12.44 1.11
CA MET A 63 4.47 13.64 0.57
C MET A 63 3.95 14.57 1.66
N ALA A 64 3.51 14.03 2.80
CA ALA A 64 3.13 14.81 3.97
C ALA A 64 4.31 15.63 4.51
N GLU A 65 5.52 15.05 4.54
CA GLU A 65 6.74 15.77 4.91
C GLU A 65 7.05 16.92 3.94
N SER A 66 6.90 16.67 2.64
CA SER A 66 7.24 17.65 1.60
C SER A 66 6.13 18.65 1.27
N ALA A 67 5.00 18.60 1.99
CA ALA A 67 3.78 19.38 1.70
C ALA A 67 3.31 19.29 0.23
N LEU A 68 3.54 18.14 -0.41
CA LEU A 68 3.10 17.88 -1.77
C LEU A 68 1.68 17.34 -1.77
N GLU A 69 0.85 17.83 -2.69
CA GLU A 69 -0.46 17.23 -2.93
C GLU A 69 -0.30 15.79 -3.42
N ASP A 70 -1.12 14.90 -2.88
CA ASP A 70 -1.17 13.51 -3.29
C ASP A 70 -1.68 13.40 -4.74
N LYS A 71 -0.75 13.11 -5.66
CA LYS A 71 -1.08 12.91 -7.07
C LYS A 71 -0.91 11.46 -7.50
N ARG A 72 0.08 10.74 -6.94
CA ARG A 72 0.46 9.35 -7.30
C ARG A 72 1.34 8.71 -6.20
N HIS A 73 0.83 8.54 -4.98
CA HIS A 73 1.62 8.00 -3.86
C HIS A 73 2.23 6.62 -4.12
N GLN A 74 1.54 5.77 -4.86
CA GLN A 74 2.04 4.47 -5.28
C GLN A 74 3.33 4.56 -6.12
N GLU A 75 3.47 5.59 -6.97
CA GLU A 75 4.66 5.79 -7.79
C GLU A 75 5.80 6.39 -6.98
N VAL A 76 5.47 7.33 -6.08
CA VAL A 76 6.45 7.95 -5.18
C VAL A 76 7.04 6.91 -4.24
N GLY A 77 6.19 6.11 -3.58
CA GLY A 77 6.62 5.03 -2.70
C GLY A 77 7.46 4.00 -3.45
N ALA A 78 6.97 3.47 -4.57
CA ALA A 78 7.69 2.47 -5.34
C ALA A 78 9.07 2.95 -5.79
N ARG A 79 9.17 4.18 -6.33
CA ARG A 79 10.47 4.74 -6.77
C ARG A 79 11.48 4.86 -5.63
N LEU A 80 11.02 5.18 -4.42
CA LEU A 80 11.92 5.38 -3.28
C LEU A 80 12.36 4.06 -2.64
N LEU A 81 11.61 2.98 -2.86
CA LEU A 81 11.93 1.63 -2.39
C LEU A 81 12.82 0.85 -3.37
N ASP A 82 12.92 1.28 -4.62
CA ASP A 82 13.58 0.58 -5.74
C ASP A 82 15.04 0.20 -5.45
N ASP A 83 15.76 1.07 -4.73
CA ASP A 83 17.17 0.85 -4.38
C ASP A 83 17.36 0.00 -3.11
N MET A 84 16.30 -0.19 -2.31
CA MET A 84 16.37 -0.87 -1.00
C MET A 84 15.76 -2.28 -1.05
N LEU A 85 14.71 -2.48 -1.85
CA LEU A 85 13.91 -3.70 -1.86
C LEU A 85 13.75 -4.23 -3.29
N GLY A 86 13.63 -5.55 -3.41
CA GLY A 86 13.44 -6.20 -4.71
C GLY A 86 12.09 -5.89 -5.38
N GLU A 87 12.02 -6.17 -6.68
CA GLU A 87 10.81 -5.97 -7.51
C GLU A 87 9.57 -6.70 -6.95
N ASN A 88 9.77 -7.81 -6.24
CA ASN A 88 8.70 -8.55 -5.57
C ASN A 88 8.03 -7.78 -4.40
N VAL A 89 8.65 -6.69 -3.93
CA VAL A 89 8.04 -5.72 -3.01
C VAL A 89 7.56 -4.48 -3.79
N VAL A 90 8.43 -3.93 -4.64
CA VAL A 90 8.22 -2.64 -5.31
C VAL A 90 7.06 -2.69 -6.30
N ALA A 91 6.91 -3.77 -7.07
CA ALA A 91 5.84 -3.89 -8.06
C ALA A 91 4.45 -3.93 -7.41
N PRO A 92 4.16 -4.77 -6.39
CA PRO A 92 2.89 -4.71 -5.68
C PRO A 92 2.58 -3.31 -5.11
N VAL A 93 3.57 -2.64 -4.49
CA VAL A 93 3.42 -1.26 -4.00
C VAL A 93 3.01 -0.32 -5.13
N ARG A 94 3.67 -0.38 -6.29
CA ARG A 94 3.33 0.46 -7.46
C ARG A 94 1.94 0.16 -8.01
N LEU A 95 1.54 -1.10 -7.99
CA LEU A 95 0.33 -1.60 -8.65
C LEU A 95 -0.91 -1.60 -7.76
N HIS A 96 -0.82 -1.26 -6.47
CA HIS A 96 -1.97 -1.34 -5.56
C HIS A 96 -3.13 -0.40 -5.93
N VAL A 97 -2.86 0.78 -6.52
CA VAL A 97 -3.91 1.67 -7.06
C VAL A 97 -4.55 1.08 -8.33
N PRO A 98 -3.78 0.69 -9.37
CA PRO A 98 -4.29 -0.11 -10.50
C PRO A 98 -5.13 -1.33 -10.08
N ALA A 99 -4.71 -2.06 -9.05
CA ALA A 99 -5.42 -3.24 -8.54
C ALA A 99 -6.82 -2.90 -8.02
N LYS A 100 -7.04 -1.71 -7.44
CA LYS A 100 -8.39 -1.23 -7.08
C LYS A 100 -9.28 -1.09 -8.31
N ARG A 101 -8.76 -0.44 -9.35
CA ARG A 101 -9.49 -0.20 -10.61
C ARG A 101 -9.83 -1.53 -11.28
N TYR A 102 -8.91 -2.49 -11.24
CA TYR A 102 -9.10 -3.86 -11.71
C TYR A 102 -10.21 -4.57 -10.95
N LEU A 103 -10.14 -4.64 -9.61
CA LEU A 103 -11.13 -5.35 -8.80
C LEU A 103 -12.54 -4.79 -8.99
N CYS A 104 -12.69 -3.47 -9.10
CA CYS A 104 -13.98 -2.86 -9.40
C CYS A 104 -14.51 -3.14 -10.81
N ALA A 105 -13.65 -3.53 -11.75
CA ALA A 105 -14.03 -3.89 -13.12
C ALA A 105 -14.43 -5.36 -13.24
N VAL A 106 -13.71 -6.26 -12.56
CA VAL A 106 -13.90 -7.72 -12.70
C VAL A 106 -14.85 -8.31 -11.65
N ASP A 107 -15.06 -7.61 -10.53
CA ASP A 107 -15.98 -8.02 -9.48
C ASP A 107 -16.98 -6.90 -9.19
N SER A 108 -18.19 -7.08 -9.71
CA SER A 108 -19.30 -6.13 -9.53
C SER A 108 -19.70 -5.90 -8.06
N ALA A 109 -19.40 -6.84 -7.16
CA ALA A 109 -19.68 -6.69 -5.74
C ALA A 109 -18.60 -5.88 -5.02
N TYR A 110 -17.38 -5.81 -5.58
CA TYR A 110 -16.22 -5.17 -4.93
C TYR A 110 -16.43 -3.68 -4.66
N TRP A 111 -17.12 -2.96 -5.56
CA TRP A 111 -17.45 -1.56 -5.32
C TRP A 111 -18.18 -1.34 -3.99
N SER A 112 -19.06 -2.27 -3.61
CA SER A 112 -19.84 -2.15 -2.38
C SER A 112 -19.00 -2.30 -1.10
N THR A 113 -17.88 -3.01 -1.18
CA THR A 113 -16.98 -3.27 -0.04
C THR A 113 -16.03 -2.11 0.22
N LEU A 114 -15.82 -1.23 -0.76
CA LEU A 114 -14.96 -0.06 -0.60
C LEU A 114 -15.52 0.94 0.43
N SER A 115 -14.62 1.48 1.25
CA SER A 115 -14.92 2.65 2.08
C SER A 115 -15.24 3.88 1.22
N GLN A 116 -15.85 4.90 1.83
CA GLN A 116 -16.19 6.12 1.09
C GLN A 116 -14.94 6.83 0.56
N ALA A 117 -13.83 6.85 1.32
CA ALA A 117 -12.57 7.42 0.87
C ALA A 117 -11.97 6.64 -0.33
N SER A 118 -12.05 5.31 -0.32
CA SER A 118 -11.63 4.47 -1.46
C SER A 118 -12.47 4.73 -2.71
N LYS A 119 -13.79 4.96 -2.57
CA LYS A 119 -14.71 5.30 -3.68
C LYS A 119 -14.41 6.67 -4.27
N ASP A 120 -14.25 7.68 -3.41
CA ASP A 120 -13.94 9.06 -3.83
C ASP A 120 -12.62 9.11 -4.60
N SER A 121 -11.58 8.45 -4.08
CA SER A 121 -10.27 8.37 -4.76
C SER A 121 -10.32 7.57 -6.06
N LEU A 122 -11.14 6.52 -6.15
CA LEU A 122 -11.28 5.73 -7.37
C LEU A 122 -11.81 6.58 -8.54
N ALA A 123 -12.76 7.50 -8.28
CA ALA A 123 -13.26 8.42 -9.30
C ALA A 123 -12.14 9.34 -9.84
N LEU A 124 -11.28 9.85 -8.96
CA LEU A 124 -10.13 10.68 -9.33
C LEU A 124 -9.03 9.89 -10.06
N GLN A 125 -8.95 8.58 -9.82
CA GLN A 125 -7.96 7.67 -10.40
C GLN A 125 -8.40 7.08 -11.76
N GLY A 126 -9.53 7.54 -12.32
CA GLY A 126 -10.02 7.10 -13.63
C GLY A 126 -11.06 5.97 -13.59
N GLY A 127 -11.63 5.68 -12.42
CA GLY A 127 -12.72 4.70 -12.27
C GLY A 127 -12.30 3.24 -12.49
N PRO A 128 -13.26 2.29 -12.54
CA PRO A 128 -12.98 0.90 -12.89
C PRO A 128 -12.29 0.79 -14.25
N PHE A 129 -11.44 -0.23 -14.41
CA PHE A 129 -10.83 -0.54 -15.71
C PHE A 129 -11.86 -0.88 -16.79
N THR A 130 -11.53 -0.51 -18.02
CA THR A 130 -12.12 -1.07 -19.24
C THR A 130 -11.65 -2.51 -19.48
N ALA A 131 -12.33 -3.26 -20.34
CA ALA A 131 -11.90 -4.62 -20.70
C ALA A 131 -10.46 -4.68 -21.24
N GLN A 132 -10.04 -3.69 -22.02
CA GLN A 132 -8.66 -3.62 -22.53
C GLN A 132 -7.63 -3.34 -21.42
N GLU A 133 -7.97 -2.49 -20.45
CA GLU A 133 -7.12 -2.24 -19.29
C GLU A 133 -7.02 -3.47 -18.38
N VAL A 134 -8.10 -4.23 -18.21
CA VAL A 134 -8.12 -5.52 -17.49
C VAL A 134 -7.11 -6.49 -18.13
N GLU A 135 -7.22 -6.72 -19.44
CA GLU A 135 -6.28 -7.61 -20.16
C GLU A 135 -4.83 -7.11 -20.10
N ALA A 136 -4.61 -5.79 -20.14
CA ALA A 136 -3.28 -5.21 -20.03
C ALA A 136 -2.69 -5.40 -18.63
N PHE A 137 -3.51 -5.23 -17.59
CA PHE A 137 -3.09 -5.39 -16.20
C PHE A 137 -2.76 -6.84 -15.84
N GLU A 138 -3.56 -7.81 -16.31
CA GLU A 138 -3.30 -9.25 -16.08
C GLU A 138 -2.02 -9.77 -16.75
N ARG A 139 -1.48 -9.03 -17.73
CA ARG A 139 -0.17 -9.33 -18.36
C ARG A 139 1.02 -8.79 -17.58
N LEU A 140 0.82 -7.93 -16.57
CA LEU A 140 1.91 -7.39 -15.79
C LEU A 140 2.47 -8.45 -14.83
N PRO A 141 3.81 -8.54 -14.67
CA PRO A 141 4.39 -9.23 -13.54
C PRO A 141 3.81 -8.69 -12.22
N PHE A 142 3.63 -9.58 -11.25
CA PHE A 142 3.11 -9.24 -9.92
C PHE A 142 1.67 -8.69 -9.86
N PHE A 143 0.88 -8.80 -10.94
CA PHE A 143 -0.53 -8.34 -10.88
C PHE A 143 -1.33 -9.09 -9.80
N ALA A 144 -1.09 -10.40 -9.64
CA ALA A 144 -1.80 -11.23 -8.67
C ALA A 144 -1.45 -10.82 -7.23
N GLU A 145 -0.18 -10.54 -6.96
CA GLU A 145 0.33 -9.99 -5.71
C GLU A 145 -0.31 -8.64 -5.41
N ALA A 146 -0.34 -7.73 -6.38
CA ALA A 146 -0.99 -6.43 -6.24
C ALA A 146 -2.49 -6.54 -5.93
N VAL A 147 -3.18 -7.52 -6.52
CA VAL A 147 -4.59 -7.80 -6.21
C VAL A 147 -4.77 -8.33 -4.79
N ARG A 148 -3.88 -9.21 -4.29
CA ARG A 148 -3.92 -9.67 -2.89
C ARG A 148 -3.64 -8.53 -1.92
N LEU A 149 -2.58 -7.76 -2.17
CA LEU A 149 -2.23 -6.54 -1.44
C LEU A 149 -3.43 -5.59 -1.32
N ARG A 150 -4.11 -5.33 -2.44
CA ARG A 150 -5.27 -4.43 -2.48
C ARG A 150 -6.41 -4.89 -1.57
N LYS A 151 -6.64 -6.20 -1.48
CA LYS A 151 -7.66 -6.74 -0.58
C LYS A 151 -7.29 -6.50 0.88
N TYR A 152 -6.01 -6.62 1.23
CA TYR A 152 -5.54 -6.28 2.58
C TYR A 152 -5.72 -4.78 2.88
N ASP A 153 -5.35 -3.88 1.95
CA ASP A 153 -5.62 -2.43 2.04
C ASP A 153 -7.11 -2.18 2.36
N ASP A 154 -8.02 -2.74 1.57
CA ASP A 154 -9.44 -2.47 1.79
C ASP A 154 -9.99 -3.07 3.10
N MET A 155 -9.40 -4.14 3.62
CA MET A 155 -9.76 -4.75 4.91
C MET A 155 -9.15 -4.05 6.13
N ALA A 156 -8.01 -3.38 5.98
CA ALA A 156 -7.18 -2.82 7.06
C ALA A 156 -7.68 -1.47 7.61
N LYS A 157 -8.98 -1.38 7.91
CA LYS A 157 -9.66 -0.14 8.31
C LYS A 157 -10.44 -0.30 9.62
N VAL A 158 -9.97 -1.17 10.51
CA VAL A 158 -10.68 -1.57 11.73
C VAL A 158 -10.12 -0.81 12.95
N PRO A 159 -10.90 0.09 13.59
CA PRO A 159 -10.44 0.79 14.79
C PRO A 159 -10.13 -0.19 15.93
N GLY A 160 -8.96 -0.01 16.58
CA GLY A 160 -8.54 -0.82 17.71
C GLY A 160 -8.14 -2.27 17.38
N ALA A 161 -7.92 -2.60 16.10
CA ALA A 161 -7.40 -3.92 15.73
C ALA A 161 -6.03 -4.17 16.37
N VAL A 162 -5.84 -5.39 16.89
CA VAL A 162 -4.56 -5.80 17.49
C VAL A 162 -3.63 -6.28 16.39
N THR A 163 -2.46 -5.65 16.28
CA THR A 163 -1.42 -5.99 15.31
C THR A 163 -0.06 -6.13 15.99
N PRO A 164 0.89 -6.86 15.38
CA PRO A 164 2.29 -6.68 15.71
C PRO A 164 2.73 -5.21 15.60
N PRO A 165 3.61 -4.73 16.49
CA PRO A 165 4.08 -3.35 16.46
C PRO A 165 5.03 -3.10 15.29
N LEU A 166 5.23 -1.83 14.91
CA LEU A 166 6.12 -1.46 13.80
C LEU A 166 7.51 -2.11 13.88
N ARG A 167 8.13 -2.17 15.07
CA ARG A 167 9.43 -2.84 15.28
C ARG A 167 9.50 -4.29 14.79
N HIS A 168 8.38 -5.03 14.82
CA HIS A 168 8.31 -6.40 14.31
C HIS A 168 8.57 -6.42 12.81
N TYR A 169 7.90 -5.52 12.08
CA TYR A 169 8.04 -5.43 10.63
C TYR A 169 9.31 -4.71 10.18
N LEU A 170 9.85 -3.78 10.98
CA LEU A 170 11.18 -3.21 10.71
C LEU A 170 12.27 -4.29 10.71
N GLY A 171 12.22 -5.24 11.67
CA GLY A 171 13.13 -6.40 11.66
C GLY A 171 12.93 -7.32 10.46
N LEU A 172 11.70 -7.46 9.95
CA LEU A 172 11.43 -8.17 8.71
C LEU A 172 12.03 -7.44 7.50
N LEU A 173 11.89 -6.11 7.43
CA LEU A 173 12.48 -5.30 6.36
C LEU A 173 14.01 -5.40 6.37
N GLU A 174 14.63 -5.34 7.55
CA GLU A 174 16.08 -5.52 7.71
C GLU A 174 16.56 -6.86 7.16
N ALA A 175 15.79 -7.94 7.36
CA ALA A 175 16.15 -9.27 6.88
C ALA A 175 16.03 -9.45 5.35
N ILE A 176 15.28 -8.59 4.65
CA ILE A 176 15.04 -8.69 3.20
C ILE A 176 15.60 -7.54 2.37
N ALA A 177 16.10 -6.48 3.03
CA ALA A 177 16.78 -5.37 2.36
C ALA A 177 18.06 -5.88 1.67
N ALA A 178 18.37 -5.28 0.51
CA ALA A 178 19.51 -5.68 -0.34
C ALA A 178 20.87 -5.22 0.21
#